data_AF-A0A6F9DGY3-F1
#
_entry.id   AF-A0A6F9DGY3-F1
#
_cell.length_a   1.000
_cell.length_b   1.000
_cell.length_c   1.000
_cell.angle_alpha   90.00
_cell.angle_beta   90.00
_cell.angle_gamma   90.00
#
_symmetry.space_group_name_H-M   'P 1'
#
loop_
_entity.id
_entity.type
_entity.pdbx_description
1 polymer ?
#
loop_
_entity_poly.entity_id
_entity_poly.type
_entity_poly.pdbx_seq_one_letter_code
_entity_poly.pdbx_strand_id
1 'polypeptide(L)'
;MTEQIVYHEEHHELFALSLYKLNVLTSFSDKSGNSFFLQALCKYLSDNQSDSVVRNVQKVLCMLLKECKDDWQKQLATELFHTYILPSTSNGNTNALNKVLLINAVELFVSTYINKEAAAVLTFEDLLLLAYAWGIIIESDSTPDDTVLSIKANMPHVVVQAKKLTLIMQSNESTSLLQWAKQLVSSLNWCTQVYFRPIFQHVEGHKLIFPMCLKTVCDITEPDIVFKDCYGEGTGLTAWLQCMVVDPGLLPTSSLKLEFNSVSEQDMFCNGMTVALCQLLPNSTEDEWVTIIEALIALVVDQKLFVQLHSLETHSMPWININECFVPLTIIELLHKVTVFLTSPCCESWMNVHHWCRYAKNYAVNTKNLFLRWIEKEGFTRQSHLFMLFCFFGHTCGLICLFELNKTLNMSKPVDSCFVLTLDLMNEFCKLYSIVVVDNEESESTDLLLLRQSIEHKNQMLNIVKAINNKQIKETLSQKLNKL
;
A
#
# COMPACT_ATOMS: atom_id res chain seq x y z
N MET A 1 -27.37 22.17 -49.14
CA MET A 1 -27.83 22.44 -47.77
C MET A 1 -27.71 21.13 -47.00
N THR A 2 -26.55 20.92 -46.38
CA THR A 2 -26.30 19.85 -45.42
C THR A 2 -26.53 20.44 -44.04
N GLU A 3 -27.70 20.21 -43.46
CA GLU A 3 -27.97 20.55 -42.07
C GLU A 3 -27.13 19.64 -41.18
N GLN A 4 -26.17 20.23 -40.45
CA GLN A 4 -25.54 19.59 -39.32
C GLN A 4 -26.60 19.45 -38.22
N ILE A 5 -27.09 18.22 -38.03
CA ILE A 5 -27.92 17.87 -36.89
C ILE A 5 -27.01 17.95 -35.66
N VAL A 6 -27.19 19.00 -34.86
CA VAL A 6 -26.56 19.14 -33.54
C VAL A 6 -27.32 18.24 -32.58
N TYR A 7 -26.73 17.11 -32.20
CA TYR A 7 -27.30 16.23 -31.18
C TYR A 7 -27.11 16.87 -29.79
N HIS A 8 -28.21 17.08 -29.07
CA HIS A 8 -28.21 17.51 -27.67
C HIS A 8 -27.89 16.34 -26.71
N GLU A 9 -27.28 16.63 -25.56
CA GLU A 9 -26.80 15.66 -24.56
C GLU A 9 -27.82 14.57 -24.16
N GLU A 10 -29.11 14.91 -24.07
CA GLU A 10 -30.19 13.96 -23.74
C GLU A 10 -30.38 12.86 -24.79
N HIS A 11 -30.05 13.13 -26.06
CA HIS A 11 -30.19 12.16 -27.15
C HIS A 11 -29.09 11.09 -27.13
N HIS A 12 -27.91 11.39 -26.56
CA HIS A 12 -26.82 10.43 -26.44
C HIS A 12 -27.11 9.39 -25.34
N GLU A 13 -27.68 9.82 -24.20
CA GLU A 13 -28.11 8.92 -23.13
C GLU A 13 -29.29 8.05 -23.59
N LEU A 14 -30.26 8.63 -24.29
CA LEU A 14 -31.36 7.89 -24.91
C LEU A 14 -30.87 6.91 -25.97
N PHE A 15 -29.86 7.23 -26.77
CA PHE A 15 -29.29 6.31 -27.77
C PHE A 15 -28.61 5.11 -27.11
N ALA A 16 -27.77 5.34 -26.09
CA ALA A 16 -27.11 4.27 -25.35
C ALA A 16 -28.12 3.39 -24.57
N LEU A 17 -29.14 4.00 -23.96
CA LEU A 17 -30.25 3.28 -23.31
C LEU A 17 -31.16 2.55 -24.31
N SER A 18 -31.33 3.09 -25.52
CA SER A 18 -32.13 2.44 -26.58
C SER A 18 -31.39 1.25 -27.16
N LEU A 19 -30.07 1.36 -27.39
CA LEU A 19 -29.20 0.24 -27.73
C LEU A 19 -29.21 -0.82 -26.62
N TYR A 20 -29.15 -0.41 -25.34
CA TYR A 20 -29.27 -1.31 -24.20
C TYR A 20 -30.61 -2.05 -24.20
N LYS A 21 -31.73 -1.33 -24.30
CA LYS A 21 -33.07 -1.92 -24.35
C LYS A 21 -33.26 -2.83 -25.56
N LEU A 22 -32.75 -2.46 -26.74
CA LEU A 22 -32.80 -3.30 -27.94
C LEU A 22 -32.07 -4.63 -27.72
N ASN A 23 -30.90 -4.60 -27.08
CA ASN A 23 -30.10 -5.80 -26.87
C ASN A 23 -30.60 -6.66 -25.69
N VAL A 24 -31.19 -6.06 -24.65
CA VAL A 24 -31.90 -6.77 -23.58
C VAL A 24 -33.14 -7.49 -24.12
N LEU A 25 -33.83 -6.90 -25.10
CA LEU A 25 -35.01 -7.48 -25.75
C LEU A 25 -34.67 -8.62 -26.71
N THR A 26 -33.46 -8.65 -27.29
CA THR A 26 -32.92 -9.78 -28.04
C THR A 26 -32.09 -10.67 -27.11
N SER A 27 -32.75 -11.59 -26.40
CA SER A 27 -32.18 -12.52 -25.41
C SER A 27 -30.64 -12.69 -25.44
N PHE A 28 -29.99 -12.45 -24.29
CA PHE A 28 -28.56 -12.59 -24.00
C PHE A 28 -27.90 -13.95 -24.32
N SER A 29 -28.58 -14.88 -24.99
CA SER A 29 -28.12 -16.22 -25.33
C SER A 29 -27.27 -16.33 -26.60
N ASP A 30 -27.24 -15.30 -27.46
CA ASP A 30 -26.53 -15.38 -28.74
C ASP A 30 -25.21 -14.59 -28.73
N LYS A 31 -24.08 -15.31 -28.87
CA LYS A 31 -22.71 -14.75 -28.82
C LYS A 31 -22.44 -13.74 -29.94
N SER A 32 -23.15 -13.85 -31.06
CA SER A 32 -22.93 -13.05 -32.27
C SER A 32 -23.49 -11.62 -32.17
N GLY A 33 -24.69 -11.45 -31.61
CA GLY A 33 -25.33 -10.14 -31.41
C GLY A 33 -24.60 -9.28 -30.36
N ASN A 34 -23.98 -9.93 -29.37
CA ASN A 34 -23.27 -9.27 -28.29
C ASN A 34 -21.95 -8.62 -28.75
N SER A 35 -21.18 -9.26 -29.63
CA SER A 35 -19.96 -8.68 -30.21
C SER A 35 -20.28 -7.46 -31.08
N PHE A 36 -21.38 -7.51 -31.84
CA PHE A 36 -21.82 -6.40 -32.68
C PHE A 36 -22.23 -5.16 -31.88
N PHE A 37 -22.94 -5.34 -30.77
CA PHE A 37 -23.28 -4.25 -29.85
C PHE A 37 -22.04 -3.58 -29.27
N LEU A 38 -21.04 -4.37 -28.85
CA LEU A 38 -19.79 -3.85 -28.32
C LEU A 38 -19.00 -3.12 -29.39
N GLN A 39 -18.87 -3.67 -30.60
CA GLN A 39 -18.24 -2.98 -31.72
C GLN A 39 -18.95 -1.68 -32.09
N ALA A 40 -20.29 -1.64 -32.03
CA ALA A 40 -21.08 -0.44 -32.28
C ALA A 40 -20.90 0.62 -31.19
N LEU A 41 -20.93 0.22 -29.90
CA LEU A 41 -20.63 1.08 -28.77
C LEU A 41 -19.19 1.59 -28.86
N CYS A 42 -18.27 0.74 -29.30
CA CYS A 42 -16.87 1.09 -29.45
C CYS A 42 -16.67 2.12 -30.57
N LYS A 43 -17.23 1.86 -31.74
CA LYS A 43 -17.21 2.80 -32.86
C LYS A 43 -17.87 4.13 -32.51
N TYR A 44 -18.96 4.11 -31.75
CA TYR A 44 -19.65 5.31 -31.32
C TYR A 44 -18.78 6.20 -30.40
N LEU A 45 -18.06 5.59 -29.47
CA LEU A 45 -17.13 6.26 -28.57
C LEU A 45 -15.87 6.76 -29.31
N SER A 46 -15.36 6.05 -30.32
CA SER A 46 -14.26 6.54 -31.16
C SER A 46 -14.64 7.79 -31.94
N ASP A 47 -15.91 7.84 -32.40
CA ASP A 47 -16.44 8.91 -33.23
C ASP A 47 -16.91 10.13 -32.39
N ASN A 48 -17.11 9.97 -31.07
CA ASN A 48 -17.65 11.02 -30.20
C ASN A 48 -16.80 11.20 -28.92
N GLN A 49 -15.92 12.21 -28.91
CA GLN A 49 -14.98 12.48 -27.80
C GLN A 49 -15.46 13.52 -26.77
N SER A 50 -16.75 13.87 -26.72
CA SER A 50 -17.21 14.84 -25.72
C SER A 50 -17.30 14.23 -24.31
N ASP A 51 -16.92 15.00 -23.29
CA ASP A 51 -16.90 14.55 -21.89
C ASP A 51 -18.27 14.09 -21.37
N SER A 52 -19.37 14.61 -21.92
CA SER A 52 -20.73 14.22 -21.54
C SER A 52 -21.18 12.91 -22.18
N VAL A 53 -20.82 12.67 -23.45
CA VAL A 53 -21.06 11.38 -24.12
C VAL A 53 -20.32 10.27 -23.38
N VAL A 54 -19.09 10.53 -22.98
CA VAL A 54 -18.27 9.54 -22.27
C VAL A 54 -18.80 9.24 -20.88
N ARG A 55 -19.25 10.23 -20.12
CA ARG A 55 -19.93 9.99 -18.82
C ARG A 55 -21.21 9.16 -18.97
N ASN A 56 -21.96 9.36 -20.05
CA ASN A 56 -23.19 8.59 -20.28
C ASN A 56 -22.90 7.15 -20.73
N VAL A 57 -21.91 6.94 -21.59
CA VAL A 57 -21.47 5.58 -21.94
C VAL A 57 -20.84 4.87 -20.74
N GLN A 58 -20.11 5.57 -19.87
CA GLN A 58 -19.61 5.03 -18.60
C GLN A 58 -20.75 4.51 -17.72
N LYS A 59 -21.83 5.28 -17.56
CA LYS A 59 -23.00 4.83 -16.81
C LYS A 59 -23.60 3.56 -17.43
N VAL A 60 -23.72 3.51 -18.76
CA VAL A 60 -24.28 2.34 -19.46
C VAL A 60 -23.39 1.11 -19.34
N LEU A 61 -22.06 1.26 -19.46
CA LEU A 61 -21.09 0.19 -19.22
C LEU A 61 -21.17 -0.28 -17.76
N CYS A 62 -21.16 0.62 -16.78
CA CYS A 62 -21.28 0.26 -15.36
C CYS A 62 -22.60 -0.44 -15.03
N MET A 63 -23.72 -0.07 -15.67
CA MET A 63 -25.01 -0.76 -15.51
C MET A 63 -24.97 -2.15 -16.13
N LEU A 64 -24.50 -2.26 -17.37
CA LEU A 64 -24.31 -3.52 -18.08
C LEU A 64 -23.47 -4.51 -17.25
N LEU A 65 -22.41 -4.02 -16.62
CA LEU A 65 -21.50 -4.83 -15.82
C LEU A 65 -22.12 -5.31 -14.51
N LYS A 66 -22.99 -4.53 -13.88
CA LYS A 66 -23.71 -4.95 -12.68
C LYS A 66 -24.79 -6.00 -12.96
N GLU A 67 -25.35 -6.04 -14.17
CA GLU A 67 -26.49 -6.89 -14.52
C GLU A 67 -26.10 -8.17 -15.29
N CYS A 68 -24.89 -8.27 -15.84
CA CYS A 68 -24.49 -9.40 -16.68
C CYS A 68 -23.80 -10.57 -15.91
N LYS A 69 -23.96 -11.78 -16.45
CA LYS A 69 -23.32 -13.02 -15.94
C LYS A 69 -21.80 -13.03 -16.18
N ASP A 70 -21.09 -13.80 -15.36
CA ASP A 70 -19.62 -13.89 -15.32
C ASP A 70 -18.94 -14.00 -16.69
N ASP A 71 -19.41 -14.87 -17.58
CA ASP A 71 -18.76 -15.08 -18.90
C ASP A 71 -18.87 -13.86 -19.83
N TRP A 72 -19.86 -12.99 -19.63
CA TRP A 72 -20.04 -11.78 -20.43
C TRP A 72 -19.19 -10.63 -19.90
N GLN A 73 -19.07 -10.47 -18.58
CA GLN A 73 -18.14 -9.51 -17.98
C GLN A 73 -16.70 -9.77 -18.47
N LYS A 74 -16.34 -11.04 -18.58
CA LYS A 74 -15.07 -11.52 -19.15
C LYS A 74 -14.89 -11.08 -20.60
N GLN A 75 -15.82 -11.45 -21.48
CA GLN A 75 -15.74 -11.14 -22.91
C GLN A 75 -15.77 -9.62 -23.17
N LEU A 76 -16.59 -8.88 -22.42
CA LEU A 76 -16.64 -7.43 -22.50
C LEU A 76 -15.31 -6.79 -22.09
N ALA A 77 -14.72 -7.24 -20.98
CA ALA A 77 -13.44 -6.73 -20.52
C ALA A 77 -12.35 -6.96 -21.60
N THR A 78 -12.28 -8.17 -22.17
CA THR A 78 -11.34 -8.52 -23.25
C THR A 78 -11.56 -7.68 -24.52
N GLU A 79 -12.80 -7.51 -24.97
CA GLU A 79 -13.11 -6.72 -26.18
C GLU A 79 -12.83 -5.22 -26.01
N LEU A 80 -13.19 -4.64 -24.86
CA LEU A 80 -12.81 -3.26 -24.51
C LEU A 80 -11.29 -3.13 -24.48
N PHE A 81 -10.61 -4.14 -23.97
CA PHE A 81 -9.16 -4.17 -23.89
C PHE A 81 -8.51 -4.14 -25.29
N HIS A 82 -8.86 -5.09 -26.16
CA HIS A 82 -8.27 -5.16 -27.50
C HIS A 82 -8.65 -3.98 -28.40
N THR A 83 -9.87 -3.46 -28.27
CA THR A 83 -10.37 -2.40 -29.15
C THR A 83 -9.83 -1.02 -28.78
N TYR A 84 -9.60 -0.76 -27.48
CA TYR A 84 -9.20 0.57 -27.02
C TYR A 84 -7.81 0.65 -26.46
N ILE A 85 -7.40 -0.32 -25.65
CA ILE A 85 -6.17 -0.22 -24.86
C ILE A 85 -4.97 -0.52 -25.76
N LEU A 86 -5.04 -1.58 -26.57
CA LEU A 86 -3.99 -1.94 -27.52
C LEU A 86 -3.67 -0.84 -28.56
N PRO A 87 -4.67 -0.23 -29.25
CA PRO A 87 -4.38 0.78 -30.26
C PRO A 87 -3.91 2.11 -29.67
N SER A 88 -4.47 2.54 -28.54
CA SER A 88 -4.11 3.83 -27.92
C SER A 88 -2.72 3.82 -27.26
N THR A 89 -2.22 2.65 -26.90
CA THR A 89 -0.89 2.48 -26.29
C THR A 89 0.24 2.36 -27.32
N SER A 90 -0.06 1.87 -28.53
CA SER A 90 0.90 1.84 -29.64
C SER A 90 1.32 3.22 -30.18
N ASN A 91 0.47 4.24 -30.00
CA ASN A 91 0.71 5.59 -30.54
C ASN A 91 1.18 6.61 -29.49
N GLY A 92 1.41 6.19 -28.23
CA GLY A 92 1.91 7.07 -27.16
C GLY A 92 0.97 8.22 -26.76
N ASN A 93 -0.24 8.27 -27.31
CA ASN A 93 -1.18 9.39 -27.15
C ASN A 93 -2.45 8.90 -26.46
N THR A 94 -2.39 8.75 -25.14
CA THR A 94 -3.57 8.45 -24.32
C THR A 94 -4.31 9.74 -24.00
N ASN A 95 -5.25 10.14 -24.87
CA ASN A 95 -6.19 11.22 -24.54
C ASN A 95 -6.91 10.91 -23.21
N ALA A 96 -7.32 11.94 -22.47
CA ALA A 96 -7.99 11.79 -21.16
C ALA A 96 -9.19 10.82 -21.21
N LEU A 97 -9.90 10.79 -22.34
CA LEU A 97 -10.97 9.83 -22.65
C LEU A 97 -10.55 8.36 -22.53
N ASN A 98 -9.38 8.03 -23.07
CA ASN A 98 -8.84 6.68 -23.06
C ASN A 98 -8.43 6.26 -21.65
N LYS A 99 -7.98 7.21 -20.81
CA LYS A 99 -7.59 6.94 -19.43
C LYS A 99 -8.79 6.54 -18.55
N VAL A 100 -9.94 7.21 -18.67
CA VAL A 100 -11.10 6.85 -17.84
C VAL A 100 -11.72 5.52 -18.28
N LEU A 101 -11.77 5.24 -19.58
CA LEU A 101 -12.19 3.92 -20.08
C LEU A 101 -11.22 2.82 -19.64
N LEU A 102 -9.92 3.09 -19.66
CA LEU A 102 -8.87 2.19 -19.16
C LEU A 102 -9.06 1.87 -17.67
N ILE A 103 -9.27 2.89 -16.82
CA ILE A 103 -9.53 2.72 -15.38
C ILE A 103 -10.74 1.81 -15.16
N ASN A 104 -11.87 2.10 -15.81
CA ASN A 104 -13.09 1.31 -15.63
C ASN A 104 -12.96 -0.12 -16.14
N ALA A 105 -12.29 -0.32 -17.29
CA ALA A 105 -12.03 -1.65 -17.83
C ALA A 105 -11.14 -2.47 -16.88
N VAL A 106 -10.15 -1.83 -16.26
CA VAL A 106 -9.27 -2.45 -15.27
C VAL A 106 -10.00 -2.76 -13.97
N GLU A 107 -10.77 -1.82 -13.41
CA GLU A 107 -11.56 -2.06 -12.19
C GLU A 107 -12.53 -3.21 -12.39
N LEU A 108 -13.18 -3.24 -13.55
CA LEU A 108 -14.01 -4.37 -13.95
C LEU A 108 -13.19 -5.66 -13.97
N PHE A 109 -12.07 -5.67 -14.68
CA PHE A 109 -11.25 -6.86 -14.81
C PHE A 109 -10.78 -7.38 -13.45
N VAL A 110 -10.31 -6.49 -12.56
CA VAL A 110 -9.93 -6.79 -11.18
C VAL A 110 -11.09 -7.46 -10.45
N SER A 111 -12.29 -6.87 -10.52
CA SER A 111 -13.48 -7.40 -9.83
C SER A 111 -13.93 -8.77 -10.33
N THR A 112 -13.77 -9.04 -11.64
CA THR A 112 -14.25 -10.25 -12.31
C THR A 112 -13.24 -11.41 -12.25
N TYR A 113 -11.95 -11.13 -12.42
CA TYR A 113 -10.93 -12.17 -12.61
C TYR A 113 -10.07 -12.45 -11.40
N ILE A 114 -9.92 -11.51 -10.45
CA ILE A 114 -9.02 -11.69 -9.31
C ILE A 114 -9.75 -12.29 -8.10
N ASN A 115 -11.02 -11.93 -7.91
CA ASN A 115 -11.85 -12.50 -6.84
C ASN A 115 -12.31 -13.95 -7.12
N LYS A 116 -11.96 -14.52 -8.27
CA LYS A 116 -12.35 -15.87 -8.68
C LYS A 116 -11.08 -16.61 -9.10
N GLU A 117 -11.00 -17.92 -8.85
CA GLU A 117 -9.94 -18.83 -9.36
C GLU A 117 -9.94 -18.96 -10.91
N ALA A 118 -10.45 -17.96 -11.63
CA ALA A 118 -10.62 -17.89 -13.07
C ALA A 118 -9.33 -17.52 -13.83
N ALA A 119 -8.19 -17.42 -13.14
CA ALA A 119 -6.88 -17.19 -13.77
C ALA A 119 -6.52 -18.26 -14.82
N ALA A 120 -7.17 -19.42 -14.81
CA ALA A 120 -6.99 -20.50 -15.79
C ALA A 120 -7.44 -20.15 -17.22
N VAL A 121 -8.18 -19.04 -17.43
CA VAL A 121 -8.76 -18.68 -18.75
C VAL A 121 -7.98 -17.58 -19.46
N LEU A 122 -7.06 -16.88 -18.78
CA LEU A 122 -6.35 -15.74 -19.36
C LEU A 122 -5.14 -16.19 -20.17
N THR A 123 -5.00 -15.63 -21.37
CA THR A 123 -3.79 -15.82 -22.17
C THR A 123 -2.64 -14.99 -21.58
N PHE A 124 -1.41 -15.31 -21.98
CA PHE A 124 -0.24 -14.51 -21.60
C PHE A 124 -0.33 -13.07 -22.08
N GLU A 125 -0.88 -12.88 -23.28
CA GLU A 125 -1.08 -11.57 -23.89
C GLU A 125 -2.05 -10.73 -23.04
N ASP A 126 -3.17 -11.31 -22.60
CA ASP A 126 -4.15 -10.65 -21.70
C ASP A 126 -3.51 -10.19 -20.39
N LEU A 127 -2.67 -11.02 -19.77
CA LEU A 127 -2.05 -10.73 -18.48
C LEU A 127 -0.97 -9.64 -18.58
N LEU A 128 -0.15 -9.66 -19.64
CA LEU A 128 0.84 -8.61 -19.91
C LEU A 128 0.18 -7.25 -20.11
N LEU A 129 -0.87 -7.27 -20.92
CA LEU A 129 -1.66 -6.13 -21.28
C LEU A 129 -2.38 -5.52 -20.08
N LEU A 130 -3.00 -6.36 -19.26
CA LEU A 130 -3.59 -5.96 -18.00
C LEU A 130 -2.56 -5.33 -17.06
N ALA A 131 -1.42 -5.98 -16.88
CA ALA A 131 -0.37 -5.46 -16.01
C ALA A 131 0.14 -4.11 -16.54
N TYR A 132 0.31 -3.96 -17.86
CA TYR A 132 0.69 -2.68 -18.46
C TYR A 132 -0.38 -1.59 -18.27
N ALA A 133 -1.65 -1.92 -18.47
CA ALA A 133 -2.78 -1.03 -18.17
C ALA A 133 -2.78 -0.57 -16.70
N TRP A 134 -2.47 -1.49 -15.77
CA TRP A 134 -2.29 -1.17 -14.36
C TRP A 134 -1.15 -0.19 -14.12
N GLY A 135 -0.03 -0.37 -14.82
CA GLY A 135 1.07 0.57 -14.75
C GLY A 135 0.68 1.99 -15.17
N ILE A 136 -0.05 2.13 -16.28
CA ILE A 136 -0.58 3.43 -16.74
C ILE A 136 -1.51 4.05 -15.68
N ILE A 137 -2.36 3.24 -15.05
CA ILE A 137 -3.33 3.72 -14.07
C ILE A 137 -2.63 4.16 -12.77
N ILE A 138 -1.64 3.40 -12.30
CA ILE A 138 -0.83 3.74 -11.12
C ILE A 138 -0.12 5.08 -11.32
N GLU A 139 0.35 5.35 -12.53
CA GLU A 139 1.09 6.58 -12.88
C GLU A 139 0.18 7.76 -13.23
N SER A 140 -1.13 7.57 -13.24
CA SER A 140 -2.08 8.60 -13.64
C SER A 140 -2.52 9.42 -12.43
N ASP A 141 -2.16 10.71 -12.43
CA ASP A 141 -2.55 11.69 -11.40
C ASP A 141 -4.08 11.85 -11.23
N SER A 142 -4.86 11.44 -12.24
CA SER A 142 -6.33 11.52 -12.21
C SER A 142 -7.01 10.28 -11.63
N THR A 143 -6.26 9.23 -11.29
CA THR A 143 -6.82 8.00 -10.74
C THR A 143 -7.12 8.17 -9.25
N PRO A 144 -8.30 7.75 -8.76
CA PRO A 144 -8.56 7.73 -7.33
C PRO A 144 -7.55 6.87 -6.56
N ASP A 145 -7.08 7.35 -5.41
CA ASP A 145 -6.07 6.66 -4.59
C ASP A 145 -6.49 5.24 -4.20
N ASP A 146 -7.78 5.03 -3.89
CA ASP A 146 -8.33 3.72 -3.54
C ASP A 146 -8.21 2.72 -4.71
N THR A 147 -8.38 3.19 -5.95
CA THR A 147 -8.19 2.38 -7.15
C THR A 147 -6.72 2.03 -7.34
N VAL A 148 -5.81 3.02 -7.19
CA VAL A 148 -4.35 2.78 -7.29
C VAL A 148 -3.90 1.74 -6.27
N LEU A 149 -4.37 1.83 -5.02
CA LEU A 149 -4.04 0.85 -3.98
C LEU A 149 -4.57 -0.55 -4.31
N SER A 150 -5.83 -0.64 -4.75
CA SER A 150 -6.44 -1.91 -5.13
C SER A 150 -5.62 -2.57 -6.24
N ILE A 151 -5.19 -1.80 -7.23
CA ILE A 151 -4.33 -2.29 -8.29
C ILE A 151 -2.97 -2.75 -7.74
N LYS A 152 -2.29 -1.94 -6.92
CA LYS A 152 -1.01 -2.30 -6.30
C LYS A 152 -1.09 -3.60 -5.49
N ALA A 153 -2.14 -3.77 -4.68
CA ALA A 153 -2.34 -4.99 -3.89
C ALA A 153 -2.50 -6.24 -4.78
N ASN A 154 -3.05 -6.08 -5.98
CA ASN A 154 -3.31 -7.18 -6.90
C ASN A 154 -2.21 -7.40 -7.96
N MET A 155 -1.33 -6.40 -8.18
CA MET A 155 -0.24 -6.44 -9.15
C MET A 155 0.69 -7.65 -9.00
N PRO A 156 1.16 -8.01 -7.79
CA PRO A 156 2.01 -9.19 -7.60
C PRO A 156 1.36 -10.49 -8.08
N HIS A 157 0.05 -10.66 -7.85
CA HIS A 157 -0.65 -11.88 -8.26
C HIS A 157 -0.68 -12.04 -9.78
N VAL A 158 -0.98 -10.97 -10.51
CA VAL A 158 -0.98 -11.00 -11.99
C VAL A 158 0.40 -11.22 -12.55
N VAL A 159 1.42 -10.56 -11.99
CA VAL A 159 2.82 -10.76 -12.39
C VAL A 159 3.25 -12.21 -12.20
N VAL A 160 2.88 -12.85 -11.08
CA VAL A 160 3.19 -14.25 -10.81
C VAL A 160 2.54 -15.18 -11.84
N GLN A 161 1.29 -14.93 -12.24
CA GLN A 161 0.63 -15.73 -13.27
C GLN A 161 1.26 -15.51 -14.65
N ALA A 162 1.54 -14.25 -15.02
CA ALA A 162 2.21 -13.91 -16.27
C ALA A 162 3.60 -14.58 -16.36
N LYS A 163 4.36 -14.61 -15.26
CA LYS A 163 5.66 -15.30 -15.18
C LYS A 163 5.53 -16.80 -15.45
N LYS A 164 4.54 -17.47 -14.85
CA LYS A 164 4.31 -18.91 -15.07
C LYS A 164 4.04 -19.22 -16.54
N LEU A 165 3.21 -18.41 -17.20
CA LEU A 165 2.91 -18.56 -18.62
C LEU A 165 4.12 -18.24 -19.50
N THR A 166 4.94 -17.26 -19.13
CA THR A 166 6.19 -16.94 -19.85
C THR A 166 7.13 -18.13 -19.91
N LEU A 167 7.30 -18.85 -18.78
CA LEU A 167 8.15 -20.05 -18.71
C LEU A 167 7.63 -21.18 -19.61
N ILE A 168 6.32 -21.31 -19.77
CA ILE A 168 5.68 -22.28 -20.68
C ILE A 168 5.93 -21.89 -22.15
N MET A 169 5.83 -20.58 -22.44
CA MET A 169 5.94 -20.00 -23.79
C MET A 169 7.37 -19.96 -24.36
N GLN A 170 8.40 -19.94 -23.52
CA GLN A 170 9.80 -19.99 -23.96
C GLN A 170 10.17 -21.25 -24.76
N SER A 171 9.30 -22.26 -24.81
CA SER A 171 9.52 -23.49 -25.58
C SER A 171 9.17 -23.40 -27.07
N ASN A 172 8.29 -22.48 -27.53
CA ASN A 172 7.91 -22.32 -28.95
C ASN A 172 7.31 -20.92 -29.24
N GLU A 173 7.74 -20.25 -30.32
CA GLU A 173 7.11 -19.07 -30.99
C GLU A 173 7.05 -17.68 -30.31
N SER A 174 7.66 -17.44 -29.15
CA SER A 174 7.26 -16.30 -28.28
C SER A 174 8.14 -15.03 -28.26
N THR A 175 9.09 -14.85 -29.19
CA THR A 175 10.06 -13.73 -29.12
C THR A 175 9.48 -12.36 -29.48
N SER A 176 8.58 -12.27 -30.46
CA SER A 176 8.00 -11.00 -30.92
C SER A 176 7.04 -10.38 -29.89
N LEU A 177 6.17 -11.18 -29.28
CA LEU A 177 5.23 -10.74 -28.25
C LEU A 177 5.96 -10.25 -26.99
N LEU A 178 6.99 -10.98 -26.55
CA LEU A 178 7.83 -10.56 -25.42
C LEU A 178 8.58 -9.26 -25.71
N GLN A 179 9.05 -9.08 -26.94
CA GLN A 179 9.74 -7.85 -27.35
C GLN A 179 8.79 -6.65 -27.41
N TRP A 180 7.58 -6.82 -27.93
CA TRP A 180 6.53 -5.79 -27.90
C TRP A 180 6.13 -5.43 -26.47
N ALA A 181 5.91 -6.42 -25.61
CA ALA A 181 5.53 -6.18 -24.21
C ALA A 181 6.65 -5.47 -23.43
N LYS A 182 7.91 -5.79 -23.71
CA LYS A 182 9.06 -5.07 -23.18
C LYS A 182 9.08 -3.60 -23.63
N GLN A 183 8.71 -3.32 -24.89
CA GLN A 183 8.59 -1.93 -25.37
C GLN A 183 7.48 -1.17 -24.65
N LEU A 184 6.32 -1.80 -24.43
CA LEU A 184 5.24 -1.20 -23.64
C LEU A 184 5.72 -0.88 -22.22
N VAL A 185 6.26 -1.85 -21.49
CA VAL A 185 6.71 -1.62 -20.12
C VAL A 185 7.81 -0.54 -20.05
N SER A 186 8.65 -0.40 -21.09
CA SER A 186 9.69 0.62 -21.11
C SER A 186 9.19 2.07 -21.09
N SER A 187 7.90 2.32 -21.40
CA SER A 187 7.29 3.65 -21.31
C SER A 187 6.75 3.99 -19.92
N LEU A 188 6.67 3.01 -19.02
CA LEU A 188 6.22 3.22 -17.64
C LEU A 188 7.32 3.87 -16.78
N ASN A 189 6.94 4.41 -15.63
CA ASN A 189 7.86 4.82 -14.57
C ASN A 189 8.71 3.64 -14.11
N TRP A 190 9.97 3.91 -13.77
CA TRP A 190 10.94 2.92 -13.35
C TRP A 190 10.43 2.02 -12.22
N CYS A 191 9.73 2.55 -11.22
CA CYS A 191 9.25 1.76 -10.09
C CYS A 191 8.16 0.76 -10.53
N THR A 192 7.29 1.17 -11.43
CA THR A 192 6.30 0.31 -12.07
C THR A 192 6.97 -0.76 -12.91
N GLN A 193 8.04 -0.43 -13.65
CA GLN A 193 8.79 -1.41 -14.45
C GLN A 193 9.37 -2.55 -13.59
N VAL A 194 9.80 -2.25 -12.35
CA VAL A 194 10.35 -3.27 -11.44
C VAL A 194 9.33 -4.38 -11.16
N TYR A 195 8.03 -4.08 -11.09
CA TYR A 195 6.99 -5.09 -10.91
C TYR A 195 6.99 -6.15 -12.01
N PHE A 196 7.43 -5.80 -13.23
CA PHE A 196 7.46 -6.71 -14.36
C PHE A 196 8.80 -7.45 -14.50
N ARG A 197 9.80 -7.13 -13.69
CA ARG A 197 11.09 -7.83 -13.69
C ARG A 197 10.92 -9.35 -13.68
N PRO A 198 10.06 -9.97 -12.85
CA PRO A 198 9.94 -11.43 -12.81
C PRO A 198 9.50 -12.07 -14.13
N ILE A 199 8.87 -11.29 -15.03
CA ILE A 199 8.42 -11.72 -16.37
C ILE A 199 9.57 -11.59 -17.38
N PHE A 200 10.30 -10.47 -17.37
CA PHE A 200 11.29 -10.14 -18.40
C PHE A 200 12.74 -10.48 -18.04
N GLN A 201 13.04 -10.86 -16.81
CA GLN A 201 14.41 -11.14 -16.35
C GLN A 201 15.16 -12.22 -17.15
N HIS A 202 14.44 -13.11 -17.84
CA HIS A 202 15.02 -14.17 -18.68
C HIS A 202 15.09 -13.79 -20.17
N VAL A 203 14.61 -12.60 -20.54
CA VAL A 203 14.59 -12.13 -21.92
C VAL A 203 15.92 -11.46 -22.25
N GLU A 204 16.57 -11.92 -23.31
CA GLU A 204 17.87 -11.42 -23.73
C GLU A 204 17.87 -9.88 -23.92
N GLY A 205 18.91 -9.23 -23.37
CA GLY A 205 19.08 -7.78 -23.41
C GLY A 205 18.01 -6.98 -22.66
N HIS A 206 17.17 -7.60 -21.81
CA HIS A 206 16.34 -6.84 -20.86
C HIS A 206 17.22 -6.13 -19.86
N LYS A 207 16.99 -4.82 -19.69
CA LYS A 207 17.71 -3.99 -18.74
C LYS A 207 16.74 -3.33 -17.80
N LEU A 208 17.05 -3.36 -16.51
CA LEU A 208 16.26 -2.64 -15.50
C LEU A 208 16.65 -1.17 -15.51
N ILE A 209 15.66 -0.30 -15.36
CA ILE A 209 15.88 1.14 -15.23
C ILE A 209 15.83 1.49 -13.76
N PHE A 210 16.89 2.11 -13.26
CA PHE A 210 16.97 2.61 -11.88
C PHE A 210 17.26 4.11 -11.84
N PRO A 211 16.75 4.83 -10.82
CA PRO A 211 17.11 6.23 -10.63
C PRO A 211 18.59 6.36 -10.28
N MET A 212 19.27 7.36 -10.85
CA MET A 212 20.69 7.64 -10.58
C MET A 212 20.98 7.85 -9.08
N CYS A 213 20.02 8.39 -8.32
CA CYS A 213 20.15 8.58 -6.88
C CYS A 213 20.33 7.28 -6.09
N LEU A 214 20.00 6.11 -6.63
CA LEU A 214 20.29 4.84 -5.95
C LEU A 214 21.78 4.56 -5.84
N LYS A 215 22.60 5.04 -6.79
CA LYS A 215 24.06 4.84 -6.74
C LYS A 215 24.72 5.50 -5.53
N THR A 216 24.08 6.53 -4.97
CA THR A 216 24.63 7.24 -3.81
C THR A 216 24.43 6.47 -2.52
N VAL A 217 23.47 5.54 -2.48
CA VAL A 217 23.11 4.79 -1.27
C VAL A 217 23.29 3.27 -1.40
N CYS A 218 23.39 2.73 -2.62
CA CYS A 218 23.49 1.28 -2.88
C CYS A 218 24.69 0.89 -3.73
N ASP A 219 25.38 -0.18 -3.34
CA ASP A 219 26.29 -0.96 -4.18
C ASP A 219 25.48 -1.92 -5.04
N ILE A 220 25.16 -1.46 -6.25
CA ILE A 220 24.35 -2.19 -7.22
C ILE A 220 25.29 -3.07 -8.04
N THR A 221 25.13 -4.38 -7.91
CA THR A 221 26.00 -5.39 -8.54
C THR A 221 25.32 -6.14 -9.67
N GLU A 222 24.03 -5.91 -9.86
CA GLU A 222 23.23 -6.61 -10.86
C GLU A 222 23.72 -6.21 -12.27
N PRO A 223 23.99 -7.20 -13.14
CA PRO A 223 24.28 -6.93 -14.53
C PRO A 223 23.05 -6.32 -15.22
N ASP A 224 23.28 -5.59 -16.30
CA ASP A 224 22.21 -5.08 -17.17
C ASP A 224 21.26 -4.05 -16.52
N ILE A 225 21.80 -3.10 -15.76
CA ILE A 225 21.06 -1.92 -15.28
C ILE A 225 21.39 -0.68 -16.11
N VAL A 226 20.36 0.09 -16.44
CA VAL A 226 20.45 1.43 -17.00
C VAL A 226 20.01 2.42 -15.93
N PHE A 227 20.84 3.43 -15.69
CA PHE A 227 20.48 4.48 -14.76
C PHE A 227 19.95 5.71 -15.48
N LYS A 228 18.93 6.35 -14.90
CA LYS A 228 18.30 7.56 -15.43
C LYS A 228 18.05 8.58 -14.32
N ASP A 229 17.98 9.85 -14.69
CA ASP A 229 17.62 10.94 -13.80
C ASP A 229 16.09 10.98 -13.61
N CYS A 230 15.58 10.05 -12.80
CA CYS A 230 14.14 9.94 -12.52
C CYS A 230 13.73 10.64 -11.22
N TYR A 231 14.65 10.79 -10.27
CA TYR A 231 14.42 11.49 -9.00
C TYR A 231 15.51 12.55 -8.75
N GLY A 232 15.18 13.49 -7.85
CA GLY A 232 16.09 14.52 -7.40
C GLY A 232 17.17 13.99 -6.45
N GLU A 233 18.11 14.87 -6.09
CA GLU A 233 19.11 14.56 -5.09
C GLU A 233 18.47 14.25 -3.72
N GLY A 234 19.07 13.33 -2.96
CA GLY A 234 18.60 12.95 -1.62
C GLY A 234 17.48 11.91 -1.56
N THR A 235 16.93 11.46 -2.69
CA THR A 235 15.84 10.44 -2.71
C THR A 235 16.34 8.99 -2.82
N GLY A 236 17.63 8.76 -2.61
CA GLY A 236 18.24 7.43 -2.75
C GLY A 236 17.57 6.37 -1.86
N LEU A 237 17.36 6.67 -0.58
CA LEU A 237 16.72 5.76 0.37
C LEU A 237 15.24 5.50 0.04
N THR A 238 14.53 6.50 -0.49
CA THR A 238 13.15 6.33 -0.97
C THR A 238 13.09 5.38 -2.14
N ALA A 239 13.98 5.54 -3.12
CA ALA A 239 14.08 4.62 -4.25
C ALA A 239 14.45 3.20 -3.79
N TRP A 240 15.34 3.07 -2.80
CA TRP A 240 15.71 1.77 -2.25
C TRP A 240 14.52 1.08 -1.57
N LEU A 241 13.77 1.80 -0.72
CA LEU A 241 12.56 1.26 -0.09
C LEU A 241 11.50 0.88 -1.13
N GLN A 242 11.33 1.66 -2.20
CA GLN A 242 10.42 1.30 -3.29
C GLN A 242 10.86 0.02 -4.00
N CYS A 243 12.15 -0.17 -4.27
CA CYS A 243 12.65 -1.44 -4.78
C CYS A 243 12.32 -2.60 -3.84
N MET A 244 12.54 -2.42 -2.54
CA MET A 244 12.25 -3.43 -1.52
C MET A 244 10.77 -3.80 -1.46
N VAL A 245 9.88 -2.82 -1.59
CA VAL A 245 8.42 -3.05 -1.60
C VAL A 245 8.01 -3.92 -2.79
N VAL A 246 8.59 -3.68 -3.96
CA VAL A 246 8.21 -4.38 -5.20
C VAL A 246 8.85 -5.76 -5.29
N ASP A 247 10.14 -5.84 -4.97
CA ASP A 247 10.94 -7.06 -5.04
C ASP A 247 12.00 -7.01 -3.93
N PRO A 248 11.71 -7.57 -2.74
CA PRO A 248 12.64 -7.57 -1.60
C PRO A 248 13.99 -8.22 -1.90
N GLY A 249 14.07 -9.08 -2.92
CA GLY A 249 15.30 -9.74 -3.33
C GLY A 249 16.16 -8.92 -4.29
N LEU A 250 15.66 -7.80 -4.82
CA LEU A 250 16.35 -7.01 -5.83
C LEU A 250 17.48 -6.16 -5.26
N LEU A 251 17.25 -5.49 -4.12
CA LEU A 251 18.24 -4.65 -3.45
C LEU A 251 18.24 -4.95 -1.95
N PRO A 252 18.76 -6.11 -1.51
CA PRO A 252 18.74 -6.50 -0.10
C PRO A 252 19.40 -5.45 0.81
N THR A 253 19.19 -5.53 2.12
CA THR A 253 19.82 -4.61 3.10
C THR A 253 21.35 -4.59 3.02
N SER A 254 21.97 -5.66 2.51
CA SER A 254 23.41 -5.75 2.23
C SER A 254 23.87 -4.85 1.08
N SER A 255 22.98 -4.43 0.19
CA SER A 255 23.29 -3.53 -0.92
C SER A 255 23.51 -2.08 -0.46
N LEU A 256 23.03 -1.67 0.72
CA LEU A 256 23.21 -0.30 1.19
C LEU A 256 24.68 -0.01 1.54
N LYS A 257 25.24 1.08 1.00
CA LYS A 257 26.58 1.60 1.28
C LYS A 257 26.60 2.30 2.64
N LEU A 258 26.65 1.51 3.70
CA LEU A 258 26.67 2.03 5.07
C LEU A 258 28.05 1.82 5.67
N GLU A 259 28.80 2.90 5.78
CA GLU A 259 30.05 2.96 6.56
C GLU A 259 29.86 4.03 7.63
N PHE A 260 29.55 3.60 8.86
CA PHE A 260 29.37 4.51 9.98
C PHE A 260 30.67 4.64 10.76
N ASN A 261 31.35 5.77 10.59
CA ASN A 261 32.54 6.17 11.32
C ASN A 261 32.21 7.02 12.55
N SER A 262 30.97 7.50 12.69
CA SER A 262 30.52 8.29 13.84
C SER A 262 29.03 8.10 14.16
N VAL A 263 28.65 8.45 15.40
CA VAL A 263 27.24 8.51 15.83
C VAL A 263 26.45 9.52 14.98
N SER A 264 27.09 10.63 14.57
CA SER A 264 26.44 11.63 13.72
C SER A 264 26.04 11.07 12.35
N GLU A 265 26.84 10.16 11.77
CA GLU A 265 26.51 9.52 10.49
C GLU A 265 25.35 8.53 10.64
N GLN A 266 25.28 7.82 11.76
CA GLN A 266 24.15 6.95 12.10
C GLN A 266 22.86 7.76 12.28
N ASP A 267 22.92 8.88 13.00
CA ASP A 267 21.78 9.79 13.17
C ASP A 267 21.33 10.38 11.83
N MET A 268 22.27 10.76 10.95
CA MET A 268 21.96 11.23 9.59
C MET A 268 21.26 10.15 8.76
N PHE A 269 21.72 8.91 8.82
CA PHE A 269 21.07 7.79 8.14
C PHE A 269 19.66 7.54 8.69
N CYS A 270 19.49 7.55 10.02
CA CYS A 270 18.16 7.43 10.65
C CYS A 270 17.22 8.55 10.17
N ASN A 271 17.68 9.80 10.15
CA ASN A 271 16.89 10.93 9.65
C ASN A 271 16.54 10.79 8.17
N GLY A 272 17.50 10.36 7.34
CA GLY A 272 17.26 10.07 5.92
C GLY A 272 16.22 8.96 5.73
N MET A 273 16.29 7.91 6.55
CA MET A 273 15.29 6.84 6.55
C MET A 273 13.92 7.34 7.00
N THR A 274 13.85 8.21 8.02
CA THR A 274 12.60 8.86 8.43
C THR A 274 11.98 9.63 7.26
N VAL A 275 12.76 10.43 6.52
CA VAL A 275 12.26 11.17 5.35
C VAL A 275 11.77 10.22 4.25
N ALA A 276 12.50 9.13 3.97
CA ALA A 276 12.10 8.14 2.99
C ALA A 276 10.76 7.47 3.36
N LEU A 277 10.57 7.14 4.64
CA LEU A 277 9.32 6.60 5.16
C LEU A 277 8.17 7.61 5.10
N CYS A 278 8.42 8.89 5.40
CA CYS A 278 7.43 9.96 5.24
C CYS A 278 6.91 10.07 3.80
N GLN A 279 7.76 9.80 2.81
CA GLN A 279 7.40 9.84 1.39
C GLN A 279 6.64 8.59 0.94
N LEU A 280 6.91 7.44 1.56
CA LEU A 280 6.41 6.15 1.10
C LEU A 280 5.13 5.71 1.83
N LEU A 281 5.16 5.67 3.17
CA LEU A 281 4.11 5.08 4.01
C LEU A 281 2.69 5.65 3.76
N PRO A 282 2.50 6.97 3.53
CA PRO A 282 1.18 7.53 3.24
C PRO A 282 0.47 6.87 2.05
N ASN A 283 1.23 6.44 1.04
CA ASN A 283 0.74 5.92 -0.24
C ASN A 283 0.95 4.41 -0.40
N SER A 284 1.22 3.73 0.71
CA SER A 284 1.48 2.30 0.73
C SER A 284 0.22 1.48 1.06
N THR A 285 0.08 0.32 0.42
CA THR A 285 -0.90 -0.71 0.81
C THR A 285 -0.49 -1.37 2.14
N GLU A 286 -1.39 -2.14 2.75
CA GLU A 286 -1.10 -2.87 3.99
C GLU A 286 0.07 -3.87 3.82
N ASP A 287 0.15 -4.57 2.68
CA ASP A 287 1.24 -5.51 2.38
C ASP A 287 2.57 -4.80 2.11
N GLU A 288 2.52 -3.62 1.47
CA GLU A 288 3.71 -2.78 1.28
C GLU A 288 4.24 -2.31 2.66
N TRP A 289 3.36 -1.98 3.62
CA TRP A 289 3.75 -1.67 5.00
C TRP A 289 4.45 -2.85 5.69
N VAL A 290 3.93 -4.07 5.55
CA VAL A 290 4.56 -5.28 6.10
C VAL A 290 5.97 -5.44 5.54
N THR A 291 6.11 -5.30 4.21
CA THR A 291 7.41 -5.44 3.52
C THR A 291 8.41 -4.38 3.98
N ILE A 292 7.97 -3.13 4.15
CA ILE A 292 8.80 -2.05 4.68
C ILE A 292 9.25 -2.37 6.11
N ILE A 293 8.33 -2.83 6.96
CA ILE A 293 8.65 -3.16 8.35
C ILE A 293 9.65 -4.32 8.43
N GLU A 294 9.53 -5.36 7.59
CA GLU A 294 10.53 -6.42 7.52
C GLU A 294 11.91 -5.91 7.09
N ALA A 295 11.97 -5.00 6.11
CA ALA A 295 13.22 -4.38 5.69
C ALA A 295 13.86 -3.56 6.82
N LEU A 296 13.06 -2.80 7.57
CA LEU A 296 13.54 -2.06 8.73
C LEU A 296 14.02 -3.00 9.84
N ILE A 297 13.29 -4.09 10.13
CA ILE A 297 13.71 -5.11 11.10
C ILE A 297 15.07 -5.70 10.70
N ALA A 298 15.24 -6.05 9.43
CA ALA A 298 16.51 -6.56 8.92
C ALA A 298 17.64 -5.55 9.12
N LEU A 299 17.42 -4.26 8.86
CA LEU A 299 18.42 -3.22 9.13
C LEU A 299 18.77 -3.09 10.62
N VAL A 300 17.79 -3.21 11.53
CA VAL A 300 18.06 -3.13 12.97
C VAL A 300 18.83 -4.37 13.45
N VAL A 301 18.45 -5.56 12.97
CA VAL A 301 19.14 -6.82 13.28
C VAL A 301 20.58 -6.81 12.75
N ASP A 302 20.79 -6.29 11.54
CA ASP A 302 22.11 -6.11 10.92
C ASP A 302 22.92 -4.97 11.55
N GLN A 303 22.41 -4.29 12.59
CA GLN A 303 23.07 -3.16 13.25
C GLN A 303 23.36 -1.99 12.29
N LYS A 304 22.48 -1.79 11.31
CA LYS A 304 22.57 -0.74 10.29
C LYS A 304 21.62 0.42 10.54
N LEU A 305 20.57 0.20 11.34
CA LEU A 305 19.59 1.21 11.70
C LEU A 305 19.51 1.30 13.22
N PHE A 306 19.87 2.47 13.74
CA PHE A 306 19.77 2.78 15.16
C PHE A 306 18.87 3.99 15.34
N VAL A 307 17.98 3.90 16.32
CA VAL A 307 17.09 5.00 16.69
C VAL A 307 17.33 5.28 18.16
N GLN A 308 17.68 6.53 18.48
CA GLN A 308 17.77 6.95 19.87
C GLN A 308 16.39 6.80 20.51
N LEU A 309 16.26 5.83 21.43
CA LEU A 309 15.07 5.59 22.22
C LEU A 309 14.91 6.74 23.22
N HIS A 310 13.75 7.42 23.20
CA HIS A 310 13.54 8.57 24.06
C HIS A 310 13.47 8.19 25.55
N SER A 311 13.87 9.13 26.39
CA SER A 311 14.11 9.01 27.84
C SER A 311 12.95 8.51 28.69
N LEU A 312 11.71 8.55 28.19
CA LEU A 312 10.52 8.05 28.92
C LEU A 312 10.54 6.52 29.07
N GLU A 313 11.27 5.82 28.21
CA GLU A 313 11.27 4.36 28.14
C GLU A 313 12.53 3.73 28.77
N THR A 314 13.66 4.44 28.77
CA THR A 314 14.97 3.86 29.14
C THR A 314 15.51 4.30 30.50
N HIS A 315 15.08 5.47 31.03
CA HIS A 315 15.54 5.94 32.35
C HIS A 315 14.73 5.39 33.52
N SER A 316 13.57 4.79 33.25
CA SER A 316 12.65 4.27 34.25
C SER A 316 12.96 2.83 34.69
N MET A 317 13.81 2.08 33.97
CA MET A 317 13.96 0.63 34.21
C MET A 317 15.38 0.08 33.97
N PRO A 318 16.31 0.15 34.95
CA PRO A 318 17.66 -0.40 34.83
C PRO A 318 17.72 -1.94 34.84
N TRP A 319 16.59 -2.63 35.00
CA TRP A 319 16.51 -4.08 35.20
C TRP A 319 15.94 -4.86 33.99
N ILE A 320 15.55 -4.18 32.92
CA ILE A 320 14.99 -4.82 31.72
C ILE A 320 16.14 -5.23 30.79
N ASN A 321 16.09 -6.45 30.27
CA ASN A 321 16.97 -6.85 29.17
C ASN A 321 16.52 -6.13 27.88
N ILE A 322 16.96 -4.88 27.72
CA ILE A 322 16.60 -4.03 26.58
C ILE A 322 16.90 -4.74 25.24
N ASN A 323 17.87 -5.65 25.21
CA ASN A 323 18.19 -6.44 24.00
C ASN A 323 16.99 -7.25 23.48
N GLU A 324 16.11 -7.75 24.35
CA GLU A 324 14.89 -8.48 23.94
C GLU A 324 13.89 -7.57 23.23
N CYS A 325 13.79 -6.33 23.70
CA CYS A 325 12.84 -5.33 23.20
C CYS A 325 13.47 -4.37 22.19
N PHE A 326 14.77 -4.47 21.91
CA PHE A 326 15.51 -3.47 21.15
C PHE A 326 14.96 -3.30 19.74
N VAL A 327 14.79 -4.41 19.02
CA VAL A 327 14.25 -4.39 17.65
C VAL A 327 12.86 -3.74 17.58
N PRO A 328 11.83 -4.23 18.28
CA PRO A 328 10.48 -3.72 18.11
C PRO A 328 10.32 -2.30 18.67
N LEU A 329 11.10 -1.92 19.70
CA LEU A 329 11.16 -0.54 20.19
C LEU A 329 11.79 0.40 19.17
N THR A 330 12.86 -0.03 18.51
CA THR A 330 13.51 0.75 17.44
C THR A 330 12.53 1.00 16.29
N ILE A 331 11.75 -0.01 15.91
CA ILE A 331 10.75 0.13 14.84
C ILE A 331 9.61 1.07 15.25
N ILE A 332 9.01 0.88 16.44
CA ILE A 332 7.88 1.71 16.86
C ILE A 332 8.29 3.17 17.08
N GLU A 333 9.49 3.40 17.62
CA GLU A 333 10.05 4.74 17.80
C GLU A 333 10.31 5.42 16.44
N LEU A 334 10.82 4.68 15.45
CA LEU A 334 10.98 5.21 14.10
C LEU A 334 9.63 5.59 13.47
N LEU A 335 8.63 4.73 13.56
CA LEU A 335 7.28 5.01 13.05
C LEU A 335 6.64 6.19 13.80
N HIS A 336 6.92 6.33 15.10
CA HIS A 336 6.51 7.50 15.87
C HIS A 336 7.16 8.77 15.35
N LYS A 337 8.48 8.79 15.13
CA LYS A 337 9.22 9.93 14.53
C LYS A 337 8.66 10.33 13.17
N VAL A 338 8.38 9.34 12.31
CA VAL A 338 7.72 9.57 11.01
C VAL A 338 6.37 10.25 11.21
N THR A 339 5.55 9.76 12.12
CA THR A 339 4.20 10.32 12.36
C THR A 339 4.27 11.74 12.95
N VAL A 340 5.19 11.99 13.89
CA VAL A 340 5.44 13.33 14.45
C VAL A 340 5.85 14.30 13.35
N PHE A 341 6.73 13.88 12.43
CA PHE A 341 7.15 14.70 11.31
C PHE A 341 5.99 15.00 10.36
N LEU A 342 5.21 13.99 9.96
CA LEU A 342 4.06 14.14 9.07
C LEU A 342 2.95 15.01 9.68
N THR A 343 2.80 15.02 11.01
CA THR A 343 1.83 15.87 11.72
C THR A 343 2.37 17.28 12.01
N SER A 344 3.63 17.56 11.70
CA SER A 344 4.21 18.89 11.89
C SER A 344 3.61 19.91 10.90
N PRO A 345 3.64 21.22 11.24
CA PRO A 345 3.15 22.27 10.33
C PRO A 345 3.85 22.27 8.96
N CYS A 346 5.06 21.73 8.85
CA CYS A 346 5.81 21.65 7.59
C CYS A 346 5.18 20.67 6.59
N CYS A 347 4.40 19.69 7.08
CA CYS A 347 3.80 18.63 6.27
C CYS A 347 2.27 18.74 6.20
N GLU A 348 1.69 19.86 6.65
CA GLU A 348 0.25 20.02 6.78
C GLU A 348 -0.51 19.79 5.46
N SER A 349 0.10 20.16 4.33
CA SER A 349 -0.46 19.99 2.99
C SER A 349 -0.10 18.66 2.31
N TRP A 350 0.72 17.81 2.94
CA TRP A 350 1.23 16.59 2.29
C TRP A 350 0.19 15.47 2.25
N MET A 351 -0.78 15.48 3.16
CA MET A 351 -1.80 14.45 3.25
C MET A 351 -3.18 15.04 3.44
N ASN A 352 -4.13 14.53 2.66
CA ASN A 352 -5.55 14.78 2.85
C ASN A 352 -6.12 13.84 3.95
N VAL A 353 -7.38 14.06 4.33
CA VAL A 353 -8.05 13.26 5.37
C VAL A 353 -8.10 11.77 5.05
N HIS A 354 -8.28 11.39 3.77
CA HIS A 354 -8.30 9.98 3.36
C HIS A 354 -6.94 9.31 3.55
N HIS A 355 -5.86 9.97 3.17
CA HIS A 355 -4.49 9.50 3.38
C HIS A 355 -4.18 9.27 4.85
N TRP A 356 -4.62 10.19 5.72
CA TRP A 356 -4.45 10.02 7.16
C TRP A 356 -5.29 8.89 7.75
N CYS A 357 -6.53 8.70 7.30
CA CYS A 357 -7.36 7.57 7.73
C CYS A 357 -6.67 6.25 7.39
N ARG A 358 -6.14 6.14 6.17
CA ARG A 358 -5.38 4.99 5.70
C ARG A 358 -4.10 4.79 6.50
N TYR A 359 -3.31 5.85 6.67
CA TYR A 359 -2.07 5.81 7.44
C TYR A 359 -2.31 5.33 8.86
N ALA A 360 -3.31 5.88 9.56
CA ALA A 360 -3.65 5.48 10.92
C ALA A 360 -4.15 4.03 11.01
N LYS A 361 -4.94 3.57 10.02
CA LYS A 361 -5.37 2.18 9.93
C LYS A 361 -4.16 1.24 9.74
N ASN A 362 -3.31 1.52 8.75
CA ASN A 362 -2.14 0.70 8.45
C ASN A 362 -1.15 0.69 9.62
N TYR A 363 -0.91 1.86 10.24
CA TYR A 363 -0.12 1.96 11.46
C TYR A 363 -0.69 1.06 12.56
N ALA A 364 -2.00 1.15 12.82
CA ALA A 364 -2.64 0.40 13.90
C ALA A 364 -2.54 -1.11 13.69
N VAL A 365 -2.86 -1.57 12.47
CA VAL A 365 -2.80 -3.01 12.13
C VAL A 365 -1.37 -3.53 12.20
N ASN A 366 -0.41 -2.84 11.59
CA ASN A 366 0.97 -3.30 11.54
C ASN A 366 1.66 -3.22 12.91
N THR A 367 1.34 -2.21 13.73
CA THR A 367 1.83 -2.12 15.12
C THR A 367 1.30 -3.28 15.97
N LYS A 368 0.02 -3.65 15.80
CA LYS A 368 -0.56 -4.82 16.47
C LYS A 368 0.15 -6.10 16.06
N ASN A 369 0.36 -6.30 14.76
CA ASN A 369 1.04 -7.49 14.25
C ASN A 369 2.49 -7.58 14.73
N LEU A 370 3.21 -6.45 14.75
CA LEU A 370 4.56 -6.36 15.30
C LEU A 370 4.58 -6.72 16.79
N PHE A 371 3.64 -6.21 17.58
CA PHE A 371 3.52 -6.57 18.98
C PHE A 371 3.28 -8.07 19.18
N LEU A 372 2.27 -8.62 18.49
CA LEU A 372 1.90 -10.04 18.59
C LEU A 372 3.07 -10.96 18.23
N ARG A 373 3.76 -10.70 17.12
CA ARG A 373 4.91 -11.50 16.70
C ARG A 373 6.05 -11.51 17.73
N TRP A 374 6.22 -10.43 18.50
CA TRP A 374 7.30 -10.34 19.48
C TRP A 374 6.95 -10.98 20.82
N ILE A 375 5.70 -10.88 21.26
CA ILE A 375 5.27 -11.56 22.50
C ILE A 375 5.20 -13.09 22.32
N GLU A 376 4.99 -13.57 21.09
CA GLU A 376 4.99 -15.00 20.75
C GLU A 376 6.40 -15.58 20.60
N LYS A 377 7.45 -14.75 20.62
CA LYS A 377 8.83 -15.19 20.45
C LYS A 377 9.33 -15.95 21.68
N GLU A 378 9.95 -17.11 21.46
CA GLU A 378 10.56 -17.88 22.54
C GLU A 378 11.62 -17.06 23.30
N GLY A 379 11.60 -17.17 24.63
CA GLY A 379 12.52 -16.46 25.52
C GLY A 379 12.08 -15.05 25.91
N PHE A 380 10.93 -14.56 25.44
CA PHE A 380 10.41 -13.25 25.84
C PHE A 380 9.83 -13.27 27.26
N THR A 381 10.40 -12.49 28.17
CA THR A 381 10.01 -12.52 29.59
C THR A 381 8.70 -11.77 29.86
N ARG A 382 7.99 -12.10 30.95
CA ARG A 382 6.80 -11.35 31.41
C ARG A 382 7.10 -9.86 31.64
N GLN A 383 8.31 -9.55 32.11
CA GLN A 383 8.78 -8.18 32.32
C GLN A 383 8.93 -7.43 30.99
N SER A 384 9.57 -8.06 30.01
CA SER A 384 9.70 -7.52 28.65
C SER A 384 8.34 -7.30 28.00
N HIS A 385 7.37 -8.19 28.24
CA HIS A 385 5.98 -8.04 27.80
C HIS A 385 5.28 -6.84 28.44
N LEU A 386 5.32 -6.69 29.76
CA LEU A 386 4.74 -5.51 30.43
C LEU A 386 5.34 -4.20 29.91
N PHE A 387 6.64 -4.18 29.68
CA PHE A 387 7.34 -3.01 29.17
C PHE A 387 6.94 -2.67 27.73
N MET A 388 6.89 -3.66 26.84
CA MET A 388 6.44 -3.46 25.45
C MET A 388 5.01 -2.94 25.39
N LEU A 389 4.12 -3.48 26.21
CA LEU A 389 2.74 -3.00 26.32
C LEU A 389 2.68 -1.54 26.74
N PHE A 390 3.49 -1.16 27.74
CA PHE A 390 3.58 0.22 28.21
C PHE A 390 4.07 1.16 27.10
N CYS A 391 5.17 0.82 26.42
CA CYS A 391 5.73 1.62 25.33
C CYS A 391 4.74 1.76 24.16
N PHE A 392 4.19 0.65 23.68
CA PHE A 392 3.25 0.66 22.56
C PHE A 392 1.99 1.45 22.90
N PHE A 393 1.46 1.30 24.13
CA PHE A 393 0.34 2.11 24.61
C PHE A 393 0.69 3.61 24.64
N GLY A 394 1.88 3.96 25.15
CA GLY A 394 2.36 5.34 25.18
C GLY A 394 2.41 5.95 23.79
N HIS A 395 2.98 5.24 22.82
CA HIS A 395 3.03 5.67 21.43
C HIS A 395 1.63 5.85 20.83
N THR A 396 0.72 4.89 21.00
CA THR A 396 -0.62 4.99 20.41
C THR A 396 -1.45 6.11 21.03
N CYS A 397 -1.33 6.36 22.35
CA CYS A 397 -1.91 7.53 22.98
C CYS A 397 -1.27 8.84 22.48
N GLY A 398 0.05 8.86 22.29
CA GLY A 398 0.75 10.00 21.69
C GLY A 398 0.21 10.34 20.30
N LEU A 399 -0.06 9.33 19.47
CA LEU A 399 -0.68 9.52 18.16
C LEU A 399 -2.11 10.07 18.24
N ILE A 400 -2.93 9.57 19.18
CA ILE A 400 -4.28 10.13 19.41
C ILE A 400 -4.17 11.63 19.72
N CYS A 401 -3.28 12.02 20.63
CA CYS A 401 -3.06 13.43 20.96
C CYS A 401 -2.59 14.24 19.74
N LEU A 402 -1.66 13.71 18.94
CA LEU A 402 -1.18 14.38 17.73
C LEU A 402 -2.29 14.60 16.70
N PHE A 403 -3.12 13.58 16.46
CA PHE A 403 -4.26 13.70 15.53
C PHE A 403 -5.34 14.66 16.03
N GLU A 404 -5.57 14.72 17.35
CA GLU A 404 -6.52 15.67 17.96
C GLU A 404 -6.04 17.13 17.89
N LEU A 405 -4.73 17.37 18.01
CA LEU A 405 -4.15 18.71 17.95
C LEU A 405 -4.16 19.30 16.55
N ASN A 406 -4.20 18.45 15.52
CA ASN A 406 -4.17 18.89 14.13
C ASN A 406 -5.55 19.40 13.68
N LYS A 407 -5.84 20.66 14.02
CA LYS A 407 -7.14 21.33 13.85
C LYS A 407 -7.60 21.44 12.40
N THR A 408 -6.70 21.43 11.43
CA THR A 408 -7.03 21.59 10.01
C THR A 408 -7.62 20.33 9.38
N LEU A 409 -7.52 19.19 10.07
CA LEU A 409 -7.86 17.89 9.49
C LEU A 409 -9.21 17.31 9.94
N ASN A 410 -9.90 17.91 10.93
CA ASN A 410 -11.24 17.49 11.41
C ASN A 410 -11.35 15.94 11.61
N MET A 411 -10.38 15.37 12.34
CA MET A 411 -9.99 13.95 12.32
C MET A 411 -10.71 13.04 13.31
N SER A 412 -11.99 12.73 13.13
CA SER A 412 -12.60 11.68 13.95
C SER A 412 -12.12 10.27 13.56
N LYS A 413 -12.05 9.97 12.26
CA LYS A 413 -11.79 8.61 11.75
C LYS A 413 -10.37 8.07 11.96
N PRO A 414 -9.27 8.82 11.77
CA PRO A 414 -7.93 8.31 12.06
C PRO A 414 -7.73 7.99 13.54
N VAL A 415 -8.34 8.81 14.41
CA VAL A 415 -8.31 8.61 15.86
C VAL A 415 -8.96 7.28 16.25
N ASP A 416 -10.05 6.88 15.59
CA ASP A 416 -10.73 5.61 15.86
C ASP A 416 -9.81 4.39 15.72
N SER A 417 -8.97 4.36 14.67
CA SER A 417 -8.06 3.22 14.42
C SER A 417 -7.00 3.09 15.52
N CYS A 418 -6.40 4.21 15.92
CA CYS A 418 -5.44 4.25 17.02
C CYS A 418 -6.10 3.99 18.38
N PHE A 419 -7.34 4.42 18.57
CA PHE A 419 -8.11 4.17 19.78
C PHE A 419 -8.43 2.68 19.95
N VAL A 420 -8.86 1.99 18.88
CA VAL A 420 -9.10 0.54 18.90
C VAL A 420 -7.81 -0.21 19.27
N LEU A 421 -6.67 0.14 18.65
CA LEU A 421 -5.38 -0.46 19.02
C LEU A 421 -5.03 -0.18 20.49
N THR A 422 -5.22 1.05 20.96
CA THR A 422 -4.95 1.43 22.36
C THR A 422 -5.79 0.60 23.34
N LEU A 423 -7.06 0.35 23.01
CA LEU A 423 -7.94 -0.52 23.80
C LEU A 423 -7.46 -1.97 23.79
N ASP A 424 -6.99 -2.49 22.67
CA ASP A 424 -6.46 -3.84 22.55
C ASP A 424 -5.19 -4.01 23.41
N LEU A 425 -4.23 -3.10 23.28
CA LEU A 425 -3.00 -3.10 24.09
C LEU A 425 -3.33 -2.99 25.59
N MET A 426 -4.25 -2.11 25.96
CA MET A 426 -4.66 -1.98 27.35
C MET A 426 -5.37 -3.25 27.87
N ASN A 427 -6.14 -3.95 27.03
CA ASN A 427 -6.74 -5.23 27.43
C ASN A 427 -5.67 -6.28 27.73
N GLU A 428 -4.65 -6.38 26.88
CA GLU A 428 -3.52 -7.30 27.12
C GLU A 428 -2.74 -6.91 28.38
N PHE A 429 -2.53 -5.61 28.61
CA PHE A 429 -1.97 -5.12 29.87
C PHE A 429 -2.82 -5.51 31.08
N CYS A 430 -4.15 -5.33 31.03
CA CYS A 430 -5.05 -5.73 32.11
C CYS A 430 -4.96 -7.23 32.41
N LYS A 431 -4.93 -8.08 31.38
CA LYS A 431 -4.80 -9.53 31.53
C LYS A 431 -3.49 -9.88 32.23
N LEU A 432 -2.37 -9.34 31.74
CA LEU A 432 -1.06 -9.62 32.31
C LEU A 432 -0.94 -9.09 33.74
N TYR A 433 -1.45 -7.88 34.01
CA TYR A 433 -1.51 -7.30 35.35
C TYR A 433 -2.28 -8.20 36.32
N SER A 434 -3.44 -8.72 35.91
CA SER A 434 -4.24 -9.60 36.77
C SER A 434 -3.53 -10.92 37.10
N ILE A 435 -2.80 -11.50 36.14
CA ILE A 435 -1.99 -12.71 36.35
C ILE A 435 -0.88 -12.42 37.36
N VAL A 436 -0.16 -11.31 37.19
CA VAL A 436 0.92 -10.92 38.12
C VAL A 436 0.39 -10.64 39.52
N VAL A 437 -0.81 -10.08 39.66
CA VAL A 437 -1.42 -9.85 40.98
C VAL A 437 -1.83 -11.17 41.66
N VAL A 438 -2.40 -12.12 40.92
CA VAL A 438 -2.88 -13.40 41.46
C VAL A 438 -1.73 -14.36 41.77
N ASP A 439 -0.72 -14.46 40.90
CA ASP A 439 0.44 -15.34 41.10
C ASP A 439 1.25 -14.93 42.37
N ASN A 440 1.17 -13.65 42.77
CA ASN A 440 1.93 -13.08 43.89
C ASN A 440 1.37 -13.37 45.29
N GLU A 441 0.19 -14.00 45.40
CA GLU A 441 -0.31 -14.47 46.71
C GLU A 441 0.49 -15.69 47.23
N GLU A 442 1.34 -16.32 46.41
CA GLU A 442 2.02 -17.59 46.72
C GLU A 442 3.57 -17.64 46.51
N SER A 443 4.28 -16.59 46.04
CA SER A 443 5.71 -16.71 45.61
C SER A 443 6.72 -15.62 46.07
N GLU A 444 8.02 -15.94 45.98
CA GLU A 444 9.20 -15.17 46.45
C GLU A 444 9.69 -14.01 45.50
N SER A 445 10.35 -13.02 46.12
CA SER A 445 11.12 -11.83 45.66
C SER A 445 11.06 -11.30 44.20
N THR A 446 11.15 -12.13 43.16
CA THR A 446 11.15 -11.70 41.74
C THR A 446 9.77 -11.24 41.27
N ASP A 447 8.74 -11.86 41.81
CA ASP A 447 7.34 -11.63 41.48
C ASP A 447 6.83 -10.29 42.07
N LEU A 448 7.38 -9.88 43.23
CA LEU A 448 7.16 -8.55 43.83
C LEU A 448 7.73 -7.40 42.98
N LEU A 449 8.87 -7.62 42.30
CA LEU A 449 9.46 -6.62 41.41
C LEU A 449 8.57 -6.38 40.19
N LEU A 450 8.06 -7.46 39.59
CA LEU A 450 7.16 -7.40 38.44
C LEU A 450 5.84 -6.68 38.79
N LEU A 451 5.28 -6.94 39.97
CA LEU A 451 4.09 -6.24 40.47
C LEU A 451 4.35 -4.75 40.71
N ARG A 452 5.50 -4.40 41.29
CA ARG A 452 5.87 -2.99 41.50
C ARG A 452 5.97 -2.24 40.18
N GLN A 453 6.59 -2.86 39.16
CA GLN A 453 6.69 -2.30 37.82
C GLN A 453 5.33 -2.16 37.16
N SER A 454 4.44 -3.15 37.30
CA SER A 454 3.10 -3.11 36.71
C SER A 454 2.25 -1.98 37.32
N ILE A 455 2.35 -1.73 38.63
CA ILE A 455 1.71 -0.60 39.31
C ILE A 455 2.29 0.74 38.82
N GLU A 456 3.60 0.83 38.66
CA GLU A 456 4.25 2.02 38.14
C GLU A 456 3.82 2.34 36.71
N HIS A 457 3.84 1.36 35.81
CA HIS A 457 3.37 1.51 34.44
C HIS A 457 1.89 1.91 34.41
N LYS A 458 1.03 1.30 35.23
CA LYS A 458 -0.38 1.72 35.36
C LYS A 458 -0.52 3.21 35.71
N ASN A 459 0.25 3.70 36.67
CA ASN A 459 0.23 5.10 37.08
C ASN A 459 0.75 6.04 35.97
N GLN A 460 1.79 5.63 35.25
CA GLN A 460 2.32 6.37 34.11
C GLN A 460 1.31 6.39 32.95
N MET A 461 0.68 5.27 32.62
CA MET A 461 -0.40 5.17 31.62
C MET A 461 -1.57 6.10 31.98
N LEU A 462 -1.98 6.15 33.25
CA LEU A 462 -2.99 7.10 33.73
C LEU A 462 -2.58 8.56 33.48
N ASN A 463 -1.30 8.90 33.64
CA ASN A 463 -0.80 10.24 33.34
C ASN A 463 -0.79 10.56 31.85
N ILE A 464 -0.45 9.58 31.01
CA ILE A 464 -0.54 9.70 29.55
C ILE A 464 -2.00 9.92 29.12
N VAL A 465 -2.95 9.13 29.64
CA VAL A 465 -4.39 9.27 29.34
C VAL A 465 -4.93 10.64 29.75
N LYS A 466 -4.41 11.24 30.83
CA LYS A 466 -4.84 12.59 31.24
C LYS A 466 -4.51 13.66 30.20
N ALA A 467 -3.50 13.46 29.35
CA ALA A 467 -3.10 14.40 28.31
C ALA A 467 -4.01 14.37 27.06
N ILE A 468 -4.86 13.35 26.91
CA ILE A 468 -5.80 13.24 25.78
C ILE A 468 -6.89 14.32 25.90
N ASN A 469 -7.17 15.03 24.81
CA ASN A 469 -8.16 16.11 24.79
C ASN A 469 -9.58 15.58 24.59
N ASN A 470 -9.77 14.51 23.82
CA ASN A 470 -11.09 13.91 23.63
C ASN A 470 -11.62 13.31 24.94
N LYS A 471 -12.67 13.93 25.46
CA LYS A 471 -13.30 13.56 26.74
C LYS A 471 -13.80 12.11 26.75
N GLN A 472 -14.43 11.63 25.68
CA GLN A 472 -14.98 10.28 25.62
C GLN A 472 -13.88 9.22 25.63
N ILE A 473 -12.82 9.43 24.85
CA ILE A 473 -11.65 8.53 24.82
C ILE A 473 -10.97 8.52 26.20
N LYS A 474 -10.69 9.71 26.74
CA LYS A 474 -10.06 9.87 28.05
C LYS A 474 -10.85 9.20 29.17
N GLU A 475 -12.17 9.37 29.21
CA GLU A 475 -13.05 8.74 30.21
C GLU A 475 -13.03 7.21 30.05
N THR A 476 -13.13 6.70 28.82
CA THR A 476 -13.14 5.26 28.56
C THR A 476 -11.83 4.59 29.00
N LEU A 477 -10.69 5.17 28.64
CA LEU A 477 -9.37 4.64 29.02
C LEU A 477 -9.14 4.76 30.54
N SER A 478 -9.48 5.90 31.14
CA SER A 478 -9.32 6.13 32.59
C SER A 478 -10.17 5.15 33.40
N GLN A 479 -11.43 4.95 33.01
CA GLN A 479 -12.33 4.01 33.69
C GLN A 479 -11.80 2.58 33.66
N LYS A 480 -11.15 2.18 32.57
CA LYS A 480 -10.62 0.83 32.41
C LYS A 480 -9.33 0.62 33.21
N LEU A 481 -8.41 1.59 33.22
CA LEU A 481 -7.21 1.55 34.07
C LEU A 481 -7.54 1.61 35.57
N ASN A 482 -8.55 2.37 35.97
CA ASN A 482 -8.95 2.47 37.38
C ASN A 482 -9.66 1.21 37.92
N LYS A 483 -10.04 0.26 37.07
CA LYS A 483 -10.65 -1.02 37.47
C LYS A 483 -9.62 -2.11 37.78
N LEU A 484 -8.37 -1.93 37.35
CA LEU A 484 -7.21 -2.67 37.86
C LEU A 484 -6.84 -2.14 39.24
#